data_AF-A0A1T4P775-F1
#
_entry.id   AF-A0A1T4P775-F1
#
_cell.length_a   1.000
_cell.length_b   1.000
_cell.length_c   1.000
_cell.angle_alpha   90.00
_cell.angle_beta   90.00
_cell.angle_gamma   90.00
#
_symmetry.space_group_name_H-M   'P 1'
#
loop_
_entity.id
_entity.type
_entity.pdbx_description
1 polymer ?
#
loop_
_entity_poly.entity_id
_entity_poly.type
_entity_poly.pdbx_seq_one_letter_code
_entity_poly.pdbx_strand_id
1 'polypeptide(L)'
;MTLTVNRVFRLLLFVLITILLTTPLRIFVEAVIEGKEGAPAFVTVPFIIYGICAELVVGLGYLVIGYKLPIKNTVLRGFAYIMLILISSYIPNILAMLGGDGKIIEESLSMGILVVDVISYSLKGLVLGLLMKNYDVKNPDEIEHITNTRFIICSIIYGVLFAALNFLTDIAAGAVNSSWRLCSILGVSTERETLFYIVFTIFMFMAGVLLPLWNRCCLPKKASISASIIFALEISLFVWLPNVLIMAFFGTPFMLTIAYGIAYVFMIIICVLVYRKISDAFYNIPKRTTIGKKCEDDFIA
;
A
#
# COMPACT_ATOMS: atom_id res chain seq x y z
N MET A 1 19.55 17.37 19.24
CA MET A 1 19.03 18.47 18.40
C MET A 1 19.50 18.36 16.94
N THR A 2 20.80 18.16 16.68
CA THR A 2 21.40 17.96 15.34
C THR A 2 20.84 16.77 14.55
N LEU A 3 20.54 15.64 15.20
CA LEU A 3 20.00 14.44 14.54
C LEU A 3 18.57 14.67 13.99
N THR A 4 17.72 15.37 14.74
CA THR A 4 16.34 15.70 14.35
C THR A 4 16.31 16.73 13.22
N VAL A 5 17.18 17.73 13.27
CA VAL A 5 17.31 18.74 12.20
C VAL A 5 17.74 18.09 10.89
N ASN A 6 18.67 17.13 10.94
CA ASN A 6 19.11 16.36 9.75
C ASN A 6 17.96 15.53 9.15
N ARG A 7 17.08 14.94 9.99
CA ARG A 7 15.92 14.16 9.54
C ARG A 7 14.89 15.02 8.82
N VAL A 8 14.53 16.16 9.41
CA VAL A 8 13.57 17.09 8.80
C VAL A 8 14.10 17.64 7.49
N PHE A 9 15.38 18.01 7.44
CA PHE A 9 16.01 18.51 6.21
C PHE A 9 16.01 17.46 5.08
N ARG A 10 16.38 16.21 5.38
CA ARG A 10 16.33 15.11 4.39
C ARG A 10 14.91 14.86 3.88
N LEU A 11 13.90 15.00 4.73
CA LEU A 11 12.50 14.81 4.37
C LEU A 11 12.00 15.95 3.46
N LEU A 12 12.37 17.20 3.75
CA LEU A 12 12.08 18.34 2.87
C LEU A 12 12.77 18.20 1.51
N LEU A 13 14.03 17.75 1.49
CA LEU A 13 14.74 17.46 0.25
C LEU A 13 14.08 16.33 -0.54
N PHE A 14 13.60 15.28 0.13
CA PHE A 14 12.86 14.20 -0.52
C PHE A 14 11.65 14.77 -1.27
N VAL A 15 10.78 15.52 -0.58
CA VAL A 15 9.58 16.14 -1.18
C VAL A 15 9.94 17.04 -2.36
N LEU A 16 10.94 17.91 -2.20
CA LEU A 16 11.32 18.86 -3.25
C LEU A 16 11.88 18.13 -4.48
N ILE A 17 12.80 17.18 -4.29
CA ILE A 17 13.41 16.44 -5.40
C ILE A 17 12.37 15.56 -6.10
N THR A 18 11.47 14.90 -5.37
CA THR A 18 10.46 14.02 -6.00
C THR A 18 9.44 14.80 -6.81
N ILE A 19 9.03 16.00 -6.38
CA ILE A 19 8.17 16.88 -7.18
C ILE A 19 8.90 17.34 -8.45
N LEU A 20 10.15 17.80 -8.31
CA LEU A 20 10.96 18.27 -9.45
C LEU A 20 11.24 17.17 -10.48
N LEU A 21 11.22 15.89 -10.07
CA LEU A 21 11.40 14.75 -10.98
C LEU A 21 10.07 14.28 -11.58
N THR A 22 9.01 14.18 -10.79
CA THR A 22 7.75 13.58 -11.25
C THR A 22 6.88 14.52 -12.07
N THR A 23 6.89 15.82 -11.78
CA THR A 23 6.10 16.79 -12.55
C THR A 23 6.54 16.85 -14.02
N PRO A 24 7.85 16.98 -14.37
CA PRO A 24 8.28 16.94 -15.76
C PRO A 24 7.98 15.61 -16.47
N LEU A 25 8.10 14.48 -15.76
CA LEU A 25 7.77 13.17 -16.32
C LEU A 25 6.29 13.07 -16.70
N ARG A 26 5.38 13.57 -15.84
CA ARG A 26 3.95 13.59 -16.17
C ARG A 26 3.63 14.54 -17.33
N ILE A 27 4.26 15.73 -17.37
CA ILE A 27 4.14 16.65 -18.51
C ILE A 27 4.60 15.97 -19.81
N PHE A 28 5.71 15.23 -19.76
CA PHE A 28 6.24 14.51 -20.92
C PHE A 28 5.25 13.45 -21.44
N VAL A 29 4.61 12.67 -20.57
CA VAL A 29 3.62 11.67 -20.99
C VAL A 29 2.45 12.34 -21.70
N GLU A 30 1.86 13.35 -21.08
CA GLU A 30 0.67 13.97 -21.65
C GLU A 30 0.96 14.65 -22.99
N ALA A 31 2.08 15.37 -23.08
CA ALA A 31 2.44 16.10 -24.29
C ALA A 31 2.95 15.18 -25.42
N VAL A 32 3.75 14.17 -25.10
CA VAL A 32 4.50 13.37 -26.09
C VAL A 32 3.88 12.01 -26.35
N ILE A 33 3.39 11.32 -25.32
CA ILE A 33 2.82 9.96 -25.45
C ILE A 33 1.33 10.04 -25.76
N GLU A 34 0.59 10.91 -25.07
CA GLU A 34 -0.87 11.03 -25.23
C GLU A 34 -1.27 12.08 -26.28
N GLY A 35 -0.32 12.90 -26.75
CA GLY A 35 -0.55 13.89 -27.81
C GLY A 35 -1.49 15.03 -27.40
N LYS A 36 -1.60 15.36 -26.12
CA LYS A 36 -2.42 16.49 -25.64
C LYS A 36 -1.72 17.79 -26.01
N GLU A 37 -2.31 18.57 -26.93
CA GLU A 37 -1.70 19.79 -27.52
C GLU A 37 -1.72 21.04 -26.60
N GLY A 38 -2.06 20.89 -25.31
CA GLY A 38 -2.12 21.99 -24.33
C GLY A 38 -1.24 21.75 -23.12
N ALA A 39 -0.95 22.82 -22.35
CA ALA A 39 -0.38 22.64 -21.02
C ALA A 39 -1.32 21.72 -20.22
N PRO A 40 -0.80 20.65 -19.58
CA PRO A 40 -1.63 19.66 -18.91
C PRO A 40 -2.59 20.32 -17.93
N ALA A 41 -3.90 20.22 -18.19
CA ALA A 41 -4.94 20.91 -17.42
C ALA A 41 -4.96 20.50 -15.94
N PHE A 42 -4.32 19.38 -15.60
CA PHE A 42 -4.25 18.83 -14.26
C PHE A 42 -3.09 19.38 -13.41
N VAL A 43 -2.08 20.07 -13.98
CA VAL A 43 -1.00 20.74 -13.21
C VAL A 43 -1.53 22.06 -12.65
N THR A 44 -2.51 21.92 -11.77
CA THR A 44 -3.16 23.01 -11.05
C THR A 44 -2.51 23.15 -9.68
N VAL A 45 -2.67 24.32 -9.05
CA VAL A 45 -2.21 24.56 -7.66
C VAL A 45 -2.67 23.43 -6.70
N PRO A 46 -3.93 22.92 -6.76
CA PRO A 46 -4.37 21.75 -6.01
C PRO A 46 -3.53 20.47 -6.21
N PHE A 47 -3.09 20.17 -7.44
CA PHE A 47 -2.27 18.98 -7.70
C PHE A 47 -0.90 19.08 -7.04
N ILE A 48 -0.27 20.26 -7.10
CA ILE A 48 1.03 20.51 -6.48
C ILE A 48 0.91 20.38 -4.95
N ILE A 49 -0.15 20.95 -4.36
CA ILE A 49 -0.42 20.82 -2.91
C ILE A 49 -0.63 19.36 -2.52
N TYR A 50 -1.44 18.61 -3.27
CA TYR A 50 -1.60 17.17 -3.06
C TYR A 50 -0.26 16.44 -3.15
N GLY A 51 0.54 16.72 -4.19
CA GLY A 51 1.86 16.12 -4.37
C GLY A 51 2.76 16.37 -3.17
N ILE A 52 2.87 17.62 -2.69
CA ILE A 52 3.64 17.96 -1.48
C ILE A 52 3.15 17.13 -0.29
N CYS A 53 1.85 17.11 -0.04
CA CYS A 53 1.26 16.38 1.09
C CYS A 53 1.52 14.87 0.99
N ALA A 54 1.32 14.28 -0.20
CA ALA A 54 1.51 12.85 -0.43
C ALA A 54 2.97 12.45 -0.24
N GLU A 55 3.92 13.20 -0.82
CA GLU A 55 5.36 12.95 -0.66
C GLU A 55 5.80 13.14 0.80
N LEU A 56 5.23 14.11 1.52
CA LEU A 56 5.50 14.31 2.94
C LEU A 56 5.04 13.09 3.76
N VAL A 57 3.83 12.60 3.52
CA VAL A 57 3.27 11.41 4.19
C VAL A 57 4.12 10.18 3.89
N VAL A 58 4.51 9.96 2.63
CA VAL A 58 5.38 8.84 2.23
C VAL A 58 6.76 8.95 2.90
N GLY A 59 7.37 10.13 2.90
CA GLY A 59 8.66 10.37 3.55
C GLY A 59 8.62 10.12 5.07
N LEU A 60 7.56 10.59 5.74
CA LEU A 60 7.33 10.33 7.17
C LEU A 60 7.11 8.84 7.42
N GLY A 61 6.40 8.17 6.52
CA GLY A 61 6.20 6.73 6.53
C GLY A 61 7.49 5.93 6.52
N TYR A 62 8.52 6.41 5.82
CA TYR A 62 9.85 5.78 5.89
C TYR A 62 10.44 5.86 7.31
N LEU A 63 10.31 7.01 7.97
CA LEU A 63 10.81 7.23 9.33
C LEU A 63 10.04 6.46 10.40
N VAL A 64 8.82 6.00 10.11
CA VAL A 64 7.95 5.26 11.04
C VAL A 64 7.93 3.76 10.76
N ILE A 65 7.86 3.35 9.49
CA ILE A 65 7.74 1.94 9.07
C ILE A 65 8.89 1.52 8.16
N GLY A 66 9.25 2.32 7.16
CA GLY A 66 10.23 1.91 6.14
C GLY A 66 11.61 1.57 6.71
N TYR A 67 12.06 2.27 7.76
CA TYR A 67 13.33 1.97 8.42
C TYR A 67 13.34 0.61 9.14
N LYS A 68 12.16 0.03 9.44
CA LYS A 68 11.99 -1.28 10.09
C LYS A 68 12.22 -2.45 9.11
N LEU A 69 12.23 -2.21 7.79
CA LEU A 69 12.45 -3.25 6.79
C LEU A 69 13.82 -3.95 7.01
N PRO A 70 13.90 -5.29 6.92
CA PRO A 70 15.10 -6.07 7.22
C PRO A 70 16.16 -6.02 6.09
N ILE A 71 16.49 -4.83 5.60
CA ILE A 71 17.44 -4.62 4.50
C ILE A 71 18.63 -3.81 5.02
N LYS A 72 19.79 -4.47 5.10
CA LYS A 72 21.03 -3.88 5.63
C LYS A 72 21.50 -2.67 4.80
N ASN A 73 21.38 -2.75 3.47
CA ASN A 73 21.73 -1.64 2.59
C ASN A 73 20.67 -0.53 2.71
N THR A 74 21.06 0.61 3.29
CA THR A 74 20.19 1.78 3.53
C THR A 74 19.55 2.32 2.25
N VAL A 75 20.30 2.36 1.13
CA VAL A 75 19.78 2.83 -0.16
C VAL A 75 18.74 1.86 -0.70
N LEU A 76 19.06 0.57 -0.72
CA LEU A 76 18.14 -0.47 -1.16
C LEU A 76 16.88 -0.54 -0.28
N ARG A 77 16.99 -0.24 1.01
CA ARG A 77 15.85 -0.20 1.94
C ARG A 77 14.88 0.93 1.60
N GLY A 78 15.38 2.14 1.33
CA GLY A 78 14.54 3.24 0.85
C GLY A 78 13.86 2.91 -0.48
N PHE A 79 14.61 2.30 -1.40
CA PHE A 79 14.06 1.83 -2.67
C PHE A 79 12.96 0.78 -2.47
N ALA A 80 13.23 -0.26 -1.69
CA ALA A 80 12.29 -1.33 -1.40
C ALA A 80 11.02 -0.84 -0.70
N TYR A 81 11.13 0.14 0.21
CA TYR A 81 9.97 0.76 0.86
C TYR A 81 9.01 1.38 -0.17
N ILE A 82 9.53 2.20 -1.09
CA ILE A 82 8.70 2.82 -2.14
C ILE A 82 8.16 1.78 -3.12
N MET A 83 8.95 0.77 -3.49
CA MET A 83 8.48 -0.33 -4.35
C MET A 83 7.39 -1.16 -3.68
N LEU A 84 7.46 -1.39 -2.36
CA LEU A 84 6.40 -2.06 -1.63
C LEU A 84 5.10 -1.25 -1.67
N ILE A 85 5.15 0.08 -1.49
CA ILE A 85 3.96 0.95 -1.65
C ILE A 85 3.41 0.84 -3.08
N LEU A 86 4.29 0.88 -4.08
CA LEU A 86 3.92 0.77 -5.49
C LEU A 86 3.15 -0.53 -5.76
N ILE A 87 3.72 -1.68 -5.40
CA ILE A 87 3.13 -2.99 -5.74
C ILE A 87 1.97 -3.38 -4.83
N SER A 88 2.00 -3.00 -3.55
CA SER A 88 0.99 -3.46 -2.57
C SER A 88 -0.20 -2.53 -2.44
N SER A 89 -0.12 -1.31 -2.98
CA SER A 89 -1.20 -0.33 -2.84
C SER A 89 -1.46 0.42 -4.13
N TYR A 90 -0.50 1.15 -4.69
CA TYR A 90 -0.76 2.02 -5.84
C TYR A 90 -1.20 1.25 -7.10
N ILE A 91 -0.39 0.28 -7.58
CA ILE A 91 -0.69 -0.49 -8.80
C ILE A 91 -2.04 -1.23 -8.67
N PRO A 92 -2.32 -1.97 -7.59
CA PRO A 92 -3.62 -2.62 -7.44
C PRO A 92 -4.80 -1.63 -7.48
N ASN A 93 -4.68 -0.46 -6.83
CA ASN A 93 -5.76 0.54 -6.86
C ASN A 93 -5.99 1.13 -8.26
N ILE A 94 -4.91 1.44 -8.98
CA ILE A 94 -5.02 1.94 -10.35
C ILE A 94 -5.62 0.88 -11.27
N LEU A 95 -5.10 -0.35 -11.24
CA LEU A 95 -5.58 -1.43 -12.10
C LEU A 95 -7.02 -1.87 -11.74
N ALA A 96 -7.44 -1.72 -10.49
CA ALA A 96 -8.82 -1.98 -10.07
C ALA A 96 -9.86 -1.13 -10.81
N MET A 97 -9.46 0.03 -11.34
CA MET A 97 -10.34 0.91 -12.10
C MET A 97 -10.45 0.52 -13.58
N LEU A 98 -9.59 -0.37 -14.12
CA LEU A 98 -9.58 -0.74 -15.55
C LEU A 98 -10.89 -1.34 -16.08
N GLY A 99 -11.76 -1.84 -15.20
CA GLY A 99 -13.04 -2.43 -15.61
C GLY A 99 -14.15 -1.42 -15.88
N GLY A 100 -13.94 -0.13 -15.60
CA GLY A 100 -14.92 0.93 -15.78
C GLY A 100 -14.62 1.86 -16.97
N ASP A 101 -15.58 2.70 -17.29
CA ASP A 101 -15.59 3.62 -18.43
C ASP A 101 -15.97 5.06 -18.03
N GLY A 102 -15.90 5.36 -16.73
CA GLY A 102 -16.24 6.68 -16.23
C GLY A 102 -15.15 7.70 -16.50
N LYS A 103 -15.52 8.97 -16.60
CA LYS A 103 -14.60 10.07 -16.92
C LYS A 103 -13.37 10.14 -16.00
N ILE A 104 -13.55 9.91 -14.70
CA ILE A 104 -12.44 9.86 -13.73
C ILE A 104 -11.45 8.74 -14.08
N ILE A 105 -11.97 7.58 -14.52
CA ILE A 105 -11.17 6.43 -14.90
C ILE A 105 -10.38 6.76 -16.16
N GLU A 106 -11.02 7.31 -17.20
CA GLU A 106 -10.37 7.69 -18.45
C GLU A 106 -9.25 8.74 -18.25
N GLU A 107 -9.45 9.70 -17.35
CA GLU A 107 -8.44 10.70 -17.01
C GLU A 107 -7.29 10.13 -16.16
N SER A 108 -7.54 9.07 -15.40
CA SER A 108 -6.58 8.48 -14.45
C SER A 108 -5.81 7.28 -15.01
N LEU A 109 -6.34 6.63 -16.05
CA LEU A 109 -5.83 5.37 -16.59
C LEU A 109 -5.47 5.49 -18.07
N SER A 110 -4.17 5.61 -18.31
CA SER A 110 -3.57 5.30 -19.59
C SER A 110 -2.33 4.42 -19.37
N MET A 111 -1.96 3.63 -20.38
CA MET A 111 -0.71 2.84 -20.33
C MET A 111 0.52 3.75 -20.18
N GLY A 112 0.47 4.96 -20.76
CA GLY A 112 1.53 5.97 -20.62
C GLY A 112 1.67 6.45 -19.17
N ILE A 113 0.55 6.77 -18.53
CA ILE A 113 0.49 7.19 -17.12
C ILE A 113 1.03 6.08 -16.23
N LEU A 114 0.58 4.84 -16.41
CA LEU A 114 1.03 3.70 -15.60
C LEU A 114 2.54 3.47 -15.70
N VAL A 115 3.11 3.49 -16.92
CA VAL A 115 4.56 3.32 -17.13
C VAL A 115 5.34 4.42 -16.44
N VAL A 116 4.88 5.68 -16.55
CA VAL A 116 5.57 6.80 -15.92
C VAL A 116 5.38 6.86 -14.42
N ASP A 117 4.26 6.41 -13.87
CA ASP A 117 4.14 6.26 -12.43
C ASP A 117 5.09 5.16 -11.92
N VAL A 118 5.28 4.05 -12.62
CA VAL A 118 6.31 3.04 -12.26
C VAL A 118 7.73 3.63 -12.28
N ILE A 119 8.09 4.38 -13.32
CA ILE A 119 9.39 5.08 -13.41
C ILE A 119 9.52 6.10 -12.27
N SER A 120 8.47 6.88 -12.03
CA SER A 120 8.42 7.90 -10.98
C SER A 120 8.64 7.28 -9.60
N TYR A 121 7.92 6.22 -9.25
CA TYR A 121 8.12 5.50 -8.00
C TYR A 121 9.53 4.91 -7.89
N SER A 122 10.11 4.43 -8.99
CA SER A 122 11.48 3.91 -9.00
C SER A 122 12.51 5.00 -8.67
N LEU A 123 12.36 6.17 -9.28
CA LEU A 123 13.19 7.35 -8.99
C LEU A 123 12.98 7.85 -7.57
N LYS A 124 11.74 7.92 -7.08
CA LYS A 124 11.42 8.26 -5.67
C LYS A 124 12.12 7.31 -4.71
N GLY A 125 12.07 6.01 -4.99
CA GLY A 125 12.77 4.98 -4.19
C GLY A 125 14.27 5.21 -4.13
N LEU A 126 14.89 5.53 -5.27
CA LEU A 126 16.32 5.83 -5.34
C LEU A 126 16.66 7.10 -4.55
N VAL A 127 15.91 8.18 -4.75
CA VAL A 127 16.10 9.46 -4.04
C VAL A 127 15.97 9.26 -2.54
N LEU A 128 14.91 8.59 -2.08
CA LEU A 128 14.71 8.29 -0.67
C LEU A 128 15.88 7.47 -0.11
N GLY A 129 16.29 6.41 -0.82
CA GLY A 129 17.41 5.58 -0.42
C GLY A 129 18.72 6.36 -0.27
N LEU A 130 19.03 7.25 -1.22
CA LEU A 130 20.23 8.09 -1.19
C LEU A 130 20.19 9.10 -0.04
N LEU A 131 19.05 9.78 0.15
CA LEU A 131 18.87 10.75 1.25
C LEU A 131 18.93 10.08 2.63
N MET A 132 18.46 8.83 2.73
CA MET A 132 18.44 8.05 3.97
C MET A 132 19.68 7.15 4.12
N LYS A 133 20.71 7.37 3.31
CA LYS A 133 22.00 6.70 3.47
C LYS A 133 22.54 6.94 4.89
N ASN A 134 23.04 5.86 5.50
CA ASN A 134 23.55 5.81 6.87
C ASN A 134 22.51 6.12 7.96
N TYR A 135 21.21 6.04 7.65
CA TYR A 135 20.17 6.11 8.68
C TYR A 135 20.12 4.79 9.47
N ASP A 136 20.07 4.91 10.81
CA ASP A 136 20.16 3.78 11.75
C ASP A 136 19.30 2.59 11.31
N VAL A 137 19.92 1.42 11.27
CA VAL A 137 19.26 0.16 10.97
C VAL A 137 18.67 -0.35 12.29
N LYS A 138 17.34 -0.54 12.35
CA LYS A 138 16.77 -1.28 13.47
C LYS A 138 17.22 -2.73 13.36
N ASN A 139 17.71 -3.32 14.45
CA ASN A 139 18.24 -4.68 14.44
C ASN A 139 17.15 -5.67 13.97
N PRO A 140 17.40 -6.49 12.94
CA PRO A 140 16.40 -7.38 12.34
C PRO A 140 16.03 -8.61 13.21
N ASP A 141 16.67 -8.76 14.38
CA ASP A 141 16.53 -9.94 15.25
C ASP A 141 15.17 -10.05 15.98
N GLU A 142 14.28 -9.05 15.84
CA GLU A 142 12.95 -9.02 16.47
C GLU A 142 11.79 -9.35 15.53
N ILE A 143 12.08 -9.68 14.27
CA ILE A 143 11.09 -9.87 13.22
C ILE A 143 10.50 -11.29 13.25
N GLU A 144 9.20 -11.39 12.98
CA GLU A 144 8.46 -12.65 13.02
C GLU A 144 8.88 -13.61 11.89
N HIS A 145 9.58 -14.68 12.23
CA HIS A 145 9.88 -15.77 11.30
C HIS A 145 8.68 -16.73 11.16
N ILE A 146 7.75 -16.39 10.28
CA ILE A 146 6.73 -17.32 9.78
C ILE A 146 7.36 -18.18 8.66
N THR A 147 7.04 -19.49 8.62
CA THR A 147 7.46 -20.36 7.52
C THR A 147 6.80 -19.92 6.20
N ASN A 148 7.48 -20.13 5.06
CA ASN A 148 6.96 -19.67 3.76
C ASN A 148 5.54 -20.21 3.46
N THR A 149 5.24 -21.47 3.81
CA THR A 149 3.90 -22.05 3.64
C THR A 149 2.83 -21.30 4.43
N ARG A 150 3.11 -20.98 5.71
CA ARG A 150 2.17 -20.25 6.56
C ARG A 150 1.98 -18.81 6.06
N PHE A 151 3.05 -18.18 5.61
CA PHE A 151 2.98 -16.85 4.99
C PHE A 151 2.08 -16.83 3.75
N ILE A 152 2.20 -17.84 2.88
CA ILE A 152 1.33 -17.98 1.69
C ILE A 152 -0.14 -18.14 2.10
N ILE A 153 -0.43 -18.99 3.08
CA ILE A 153 -1.81 -19.17 3.58
C ILE A 153 -2.36 -17.86 4.13
N CYS A 154 -1.60 -17.14 4.96
CA CYS A 154 -1.99 -15.82 5.46
C CYS A 154 -2.25 -14.83 4.32
N SER A 155 -1.43 -14.85 3.28
CA SER A 155 -1.57 -14.00 2.08
C SER A 155 -2.87 -14.27 1.33
N ILE A 156 -3.21 -15.54 1.11
CA ILE A 156 -4.47 -15.91 0.44
C ILE A 156 -5.67 -15.49 1.29
N ILE A 157 -5.66 -15.77 2.60
CA ILE A 157 -6.74 -15.39 3.51
C ILE A 157 -6.94 -13.87 3.50
N TYR A 158 -5.84 -13.11 3.50
CA TYR A 158 -5.87 -11.67 3.38
C TYR A 158 -6.43 -11.17 2.07
N GLY A 159 -6.04 -11.78 0.95
CA GLY A 159 -6.59 -11.45 -0.36
C GLY A 159 -8.10 -11.56 -0.37
N VAL A 160 -8.63 -12.71 0.09
CA VAL A 160 -10.07 -12.96 0.17
C VAL A 160 -10.74 -11.96 1.11
N LEU A 161 -10.20 -11.78 2.31
CA LEU A 161 -10.76 -10.91 3.32
C LEU A 161 -10.79 -9.45 2.86
N PHE A 162 -9.70 -8.95 2.29
CA PHE A 162 -9.59 -7.56 1.86
C PHE A 162 -10.52 -7.26 0.66
N ALA A 163 -10.60 -8.18 -0.31
CA ALA A 163 -11.54 -8.06 -1.42
C ALA A 163 -13.00 -8.08 -0.94
N ALA A 164 -13.35 -9.00 -0.04
CA ALA A 164 -14.69 -9.09 0.53
C ALA A 164 -15.05 -7.84 1.34
N LEU A 165 -14.14 -7.33 2.17
CA LEU A 165 -14.37 -6.11 2.93
C LEU A 165 -14.59 -4.90 2.02
N ASN A 166 -13.79 -4.75 0.96
CA ASN A 166 -13.98 -3.67 -0.01
C ASN A 166 -15.36 -3.74 -0.68
N PHE A 167 -15.76 -4.93 -1.14
CA PHE A 167 -17.08 -5.13 -1.74
C PHE A 167 -18.23 -4.86 -0.77
N LEU A 168 -18.13 -5.35 0.47
CA LEU A 168 -19.13 -5.12 1.51
C LEU A 168 -19.23 -3.65 1.91
N THR A 169 -18.10 -2.95 2.00
CA THR A 169 -18.08 -1.51 2.28
C THR A 169 -18.76 -0.72 1.17
N ASP A 170 -18.55 -1.08 -0.10
CA ASP A 170 -19.22 -0.43 -1.21
C ASP A 170 -20.75 -0.62 -1.17
N ILE A 171 -21.21 -1.85 -0.89
CA ILE A 171 -22.65 -2.14 -0.70
C ILE A 171 -23.20 -1.35 0.49
N ALA A 172 -22.49 -1.33 1.62
CA ALA A 172 -22.93 -0.60 2.80
C ALA A 172 -23.00 0.92 2.55
N ALA A 173 -22.03 1.47 1.81
CA ALA A 173 -22.04 2.86 1.40
C ALA A 173 -23.26 3.16 0.50
N GLY A 174 -23.54 2.28 -0.48
CA GLY A 174 -24.71 2.37 -1.35
C GLY A 174 -26.05 2.29 -0.61
N ALA A 175 -26.12 1.49 0.47
CA ALA A 175 -27.32 1.40 1.30
C ALA A 175 -27.58 2.69 2.11
N VAL A 176 -26.53 3.43 2.49
CA VAL A 176 -26.66 4.75 3.10
C VAL A 176 -27.05 5.80 2.05
N ASN A 177 -26.37 5.79 0.90
CA ASN A 177 -26.64 6.68 -0.22
C ASN A 177 -26.12 6.05 -1.52
N SER A 178 -26.98 5.88 -2.53
CA SER A 178 -26.60 5.27 -3.81
C SER A 178 -25.50 6.04 -4.56
N SER A 179 -25.40 7.35 -4.35
CA SER A 179 -24.31 8.17 -4.92
C SER A 179 -22.94 7.87 -4.31
N TRP A 180 -22.89 7.16 -3.18
CA TRP A 180 -21.66 6.78 -2.51
C TRP A 180 -21.13 5.43 -2.96
N ARG A 181 -21.79 4.73 -3.90
CA ARG A 181 -21.19 3.56 -4.54
C ARG A 181 -20.02 3.98 -5.42
N LEU A 182 -18.98 3.15 -5.47
CA LEU A 182 -17.79 3.32 -6.30
C LEU A 182 -18.16 3.54 -7.76
N CYS A 183 -19.09 2.76 -8.32
CA CYS A 183 -19.57 2.95 -9.69
C CYS A 183 -20.16 4.35 -9.91
N SER A 184 -20.96 4.84 -8.95
CA SER A 184 -21.56 6.18 -9.02
C SER A 184 -20.51 7.29 -8.93
N ILE A 185 -19.53 7.14 -8.02
CA ILE A 185 -18.45 8.12 -7.82
C ILE A 185 -17.57 8.21 -9.06
N LEU A 186 -17.18 7.06 -9.59
CA LEU A 186 -16.28 6.97 -10.74
C LEU A 186 -17.01 7.26 -12.05
N GLY A 187 -18.35 7.30 -12.05
CA GLY A 187 -19.16 7.53 -13.24
C GLY A 187 -19.21 6.33 -14.19
N VAL A 188 -19.09 5.10 -13.65
CA VAL A 188 -19.15 3.86 -14.44
C VAL A 188 -20.56 3.66 -14.99
N SER A 189 -20.66 3.36 -16.28
CA SER A 189 -21.94 3.09 -16.92
C SER A 189 -22.58 1.80 -16.39
N THR A 190 -23.91 1.75 -16.36
CA THR A 190 -24.65 0.58 -15.87
C THR A 190 -24.27 -0.70 -16.62
N GLU A 191 -23.93 -0.61 -17.91
CA GLU A 191 -23.50 -1.73 -18.75
C GLU A 191 -22.13 -2.29 -18.33
N ARG A 192 -21.27 -1.47 -17.72
CA ARG A 192 -19.92 -1.83 -17.29
C ARG A 192 -19.80 -2.19 -15.81
N GLU A 193 -20.82 -1.92 -14.99
CA GLU A 193 -20.76 -2.15 -13.54
C GLU A 193 -20.31 -3.57 -13.15
N THR A 194 -20.86 -4.60 -13.81
CA THR A 194 -20.48 -5.99 -13.49
C THR A 194 -19.00 -6.26 -13.80
N LEU A 195 -18.51 -5.79 -14.94
CA LEU A 195 -17.10 -5.94 -15.30
C LEU A 195 -16.20 -5.16 -14.33
N PHE A 196 -16.59 -3.92 -13.99
CA PHE A 196 -15.90 -3.10 -13.01
C PHE A 196 -15.75 -3.83 -11.69
N TYR A 197 -16.82 -4.40 -11.12
CA TYR A 197 -16.71 -5.12 -9.84
C TYR A 197 -15.84 -6.37 -9.91
N ILE A 198 -15.86 -7.11 -11.02
CA ILE A 198 -14.98 -8.28 -11.20
C ILE A 198 -13.52 -7.83 -11.17
N VAL A 199 -13.17 -6.84 -12.00
CA VAL A 199 -11.80 -6.31 -12.11
C VAL A 199 -11.36 -5.70 -10.77
N PHE A 200 -12.22 -4.89 -10.16
CA PHE A 200 -11.97 -4.26 -8.88
C PHE A 200 -11.71 -5.29 -7.79
N THR A 201 -12.53 -6.34 -7.70
CA THR A 201 -12.38 -7.42 -6.71
C THR A 201 -11.08 -8.19 -6.92
N ILE A 202 -10.70 -8.49 -8.16
CA ILE A 202 -9.44 -9.18 -8.48
C ILE A 202 -8.23 -8.37 -8.01
N PHE A 203 -8.20 -7.07 -8.29
CA PHE A 203 -7.06 -6.24 -7.90
C PHE A 203 -7.06 -5.92 -6.39
N MET A 204 -8.21 -5.77 -5.75
CA MET A 204 -8.27 -5.70 -4.28
C MET A 204 -7.81 -7.01 -3.62
N PHE A 205 -8.12 -8.17 -4.22
CA PHE A 205 -7.55 -9.44 -3.79
C PHE A 205 -6.01 -9.42 -3.87
N MET A 206 -5.44 -8.95 -4.99
CA MET A 206 -3.99 -8.84 -5.16
C MET A 206 -3.36 -7.88 -4.13
N ALA A 207 -3.99 -6.73 -3.86
CA ALA A 207 -3.53 -5.81 -2.82
C ALA A 207 -3.54 -6.48 -1.43
N GLY A 208 -4.61 -7.21 -1.11
CA GLY A 208 -4.74 -7.98 0.11
C GLY A 208 -3.66 -9.06 0.23
N VAL A 209 -3.38 -9.82 -0.82
CA VAL A 209 -2.30 -10.84 -0.86
C VAL A 209 -0.94 -10.26 -0.51
N LEU A 210 -0.67 -9.01 -0.88
CA LEU A 210 0.62 -8.36 -0.64
C LEU A 210 0.72 -7.70 0.75
N LEU A 211 -0.41 -7.40 1.40
CA LEU A 211 -0.43 -6.72 2.70
C LEU A 211 0.34 -7.48 3.81
N PRO A 212 0.33 -8.83 3.90
CA PRO A 212 1.15 -9.56 4.86
C PRO A 212 2.65 -9.37 4.74
N LEU A 213 3.18 -8.89 3.60
CA LEU A 213 4.60 -8.54 3.48
C LEU A 213 4.98 -7.47 4.52
N TRP A 214 4.11 -6.49 4.73
CA TRP A 214 4.30 -5.46 5.75
C TRP A 214 4.31 -6.06 7.16
N ASN A 215 3.39 -6.98 7.46
CA ASN A 215 3.38 -7.67 8.75
C ASN A 215 4.68 -8.46 8.96
N ARG A 216 5.05 -9.29 7.97
CA ARG A 216 6.23 -10.15 8.04
C ARG A 216 7.52 -9.35 8.19
N CYS A 217 7.63 -8.18 7.56
CA CYS A 217 8.86 -7.40 7.57
C CYS A 217 8.94 -6.37 8.71
N CYS A 218 7.80 -5.89 9.22
CA CYS A 218 7.78 -4.73 10.11
C CYS A 218 7.06 -4.95 11.44
N LEU A 219 6.22 -6.00 11.57
CA LEU A 219 5.52 -6.30 12.83
C LEU A 219 6.41 -7.15 13.75
N PRO A 220 6.62 -6.75 15.03
CA PRO A 220 7.39 -7.53 15.98
C PRO A 220 6.74 -8.89 16.31
N LYS A 221 7.57 -9.93 16.50
CA LYS A 221 7.14 -11.32 16.77
C LYS A 221 6.19 -11.52 17.95
N LYS A 222 6.19 -10.62 18.94
CA LYS A 222 5.34 -10.66 20.14
C LYS A 222 4.62 -9.34 20.36
N ALA A 223 4.12 -8.72 19.30
CA ALA A 223 3.37 -7.47 19.41
C ALA A 223 2.12 -7.67 20.30
N SER A 224 1.88 -6.74 21.23
CA SER A 224 0.59 -6.66 21.95
C SER A 224 -0.54 -6.28 21.00
N ILE A 225 -1.81 -6.43 21.40
CA ILE A 225 -2.96 -6.08 20.54
C ILE A 225 -2.88 -4.59 20.20
N SER A 226 -2.60 -3.76 21.21
CA SER A 226 -2.38 -2.32 21.03
C SER A 226 -1.27 -2.03 20.02
N ALA A 227 -0.11 -2.70 20.11
CA ALA A 227 0.96 -2.53 19.13
C ALA A 227 0.56 -2.96 17.71
N SER A 228 -0.29 -3.98 17.58
CA SER A 228 -0.81 -4.44 16.28
C SER A 228 -1.76 -3.41 15.66
N ILE A 229 -2.62 -2.79 16.48
CA ILE A 229 -3.52 -1.72 16.05
C ILE A 229 -2.73 -0.47 15.66
N ILE A 230 -1.73 -0.07 16.45
CA ILE A 230 -0.85 1.04 16.11
C ILE A 230 -0.16 0.77 14.77
N PHE A 231 0.38 -0.43 14.56
CA PHE A 231 0.99 -0.80 13.29
C PHE A 231 0.00 -0.73 12.11
N ALA A 232 -1.23 -1.21 12.29
CA ALA A 232 -2.27 -1.10 11.27
C ALA A 232 -2.61 0.36 10.93
N LEU A 233 -2.65 1.24 11.94
CA LEU A 233 -2.83 2.69 11.75
C LEU A 233 -1.64 3.30 10.99
N GLU A 234 -0.42 2.93 11.33
CA GLU A 234 0.79 3.37 10.62
C GLU A 234 0.70 2.98 9.13
N ILE A 235 0.38 1.71 8.83
CA ILE A 235 0.24 1.23 7.43
C ILE A 235 -0.88 1.97 6.72
N SER A 236 -2.03 2.15 7.36
CA SER A 236 -3.17 2.85 6.77
C SER A 236 -2.81 4.29 6.41
N LEU A 237 -2.17 5.00 7.34
CA LEU A 237 -1.82 6.42 7.19
C LEU A 237 -0.68 6.64 6.17
N PHE A 238 0.36 5.82 6.21
CA PHE A 238 1.60 6.09 5.48
C PHE A 238 1.74 5.32 4.16
N VAL A 239 0.98 4.24 3.97
CA VAL A 239 1.02 3.41 2.75
C VAL A 239 -0.25 3.59 1.93
N TRP A 240 -1.43 3.60 2.57
CA TRP A 240 -2.71 3.57 1.86
C TRP A 240 -3.36 4.93 1.68
N LEU A 241 -3.33 5.79 2.70
CA LEU A 241 -4.01 7.09 2.67
C LEU A 241 -3.61 7.97 1.48
N PRO A 242 -2.33 8.09 1.07
CA PRO A 242 -1.97 8.88 -0.12
C PRO A 242 -2.70 8.44 -1.38
N ASN A 243 -2.98 7.14 -1.53
CA ASN A 243 -3.69 6.57 -2.68
C ASN A 243 -5.20 6.79 -2.60
N VAL A 244 -5.77 6.92 -1.39
CA VAL A 244 -7.19 7.26 -1.22
C VAL A 244 -7.42 8.75 -1.46
N LEU A 245 -6.52 9.60 -0.96
CA LEU A 245 -6.63 11.06 -1.08
C LEU A 245 -6.52 11.56 -2.53
N ILE A 246 -5.95 10.76 -3.44
CA ILE A 246 -5.93 11.10 -4.87
C ILE A 246 -7.34 11.16 -5.47
N MET A 247 -8.32 10.46 -4.89
CA MET A 247 -9.71 10.48 -5.39
C MET A 247 -10.34 11.87 -5.24
N ALA A 248 -10.01 12.61 -4.17
CA ALA A 248 -10.46 13.99 -4.00
C ALA A 248 -9.89 14.91 -5.08
N PHE A 249 -8.66 14.64 -5.55
CA PHE A 249 -8.06 15.37 -6.65
C PHE A 249 -8.82 15.14 -7.96
N PHE A 250 -9.27 13.92 -8.22
CA PHE A 250 -10.11 13.59 -9.38
C PHE A 250 -11.58 14.04 -9.24
N GLY A 251 -11.89 14.92 -8.28
CA GLY A 251 -13.22 15.53 -8.16
C GLY A 251 -14.20 14.77 -7.26
N THR A 252 -13.75 13.73 -6.55
CA THR A 252 -14.58 13.07 -5.52
C THR A 252 -14.85 14.05 -4.37
N PRO A 253 -16.09 14.15 -3.85
CA PRO A 253 -16.37 14.99 -2.70
C PRO A 253 -15.46 14.69 -1.51
N PHE A 254 -14.97 15.75 -0.84
CA PHE A 254 -14.00 15.63 0.25
C PHE A 254 -14.50 14.75 1.40
N MET A 255 -15.76 14.94 1.83
CA MET A 255 -16.36 14.14 2.91
C MET A 255 -16.45 12.65 2.55
N LEU A 256 -16.69 12.35 1.28
CA LEU A 256 -16.76 10.97 0.78
C LEU A 256 -15.36 10.34 0.76
N THR A 257 -14.35 11.10 0.31
CA THR A 257 -12.95 10.66 0.35
C THR A 257 -12.49 10.35 1.78
N ILE A 258 -12.89 11.17 2.76
CA ILE A 258 -12.63 10.88 4.19
C ILE A 258 -13.32 9.59 4.63
N ALA A 259 -14.60 9.42 4.30
CA ALA A 259 -15.36 8.23 4.70
C ALA A 259 -14.70 6.94 4.17
N TYR A 260 -14.26 6.92 2.91
CA TYR A 260 -13.48 5.82 2.34
C TYR A 260 -12.13 5.65 3.05
N GLY A 261 -11.41 6.74 3.34
CA GLY A 261 -10.17 6.68 4.09
C GLY A 261 -10.33 6.01 5.46
N ILE A 262 -11.40 6.35 6.19
CA ILE A 262 -11.76 5.71 7.46
C ILE A 262 -12.10 4.23 7.25
N ALA A 263 -12.84 3.89 6.20
CA ALA A 263 -13.16 2.49 5.90
C ALA A 263 -11.90 1.66 5.67
N TYR A 264 -10.94 2.15 4.87
CA TYR A 264 -9.66 1.47 4.65
C TYR A 264 -8.86 1.28 5.94
N VAL A 265 -8.87 2.26 6.85
CA VAL A 265 -8.26 2.11 8.19
C VAL A 265 -8.88 0.93 8.94
N PHE A 266 -10.21 0.82 8.97
CA PHE A 266 -10.89 -0.31 9.61
C PHE A 266 -10.56 -1.65 8.95
N MET A 267 -10.55 -1.71 7.61
CA MET A 267 -10.22 -2.93 6.88
C MET A 267 -8.81 -3.43 7.21
N ILE A 268 -7.82 -2.53 7.20
CA ILE A 268 -6.43 -2.86 7.49
C ILE A 268 -6.27 -3.32 8.94
N ILE A 269 -6.94 -2.68 9.89
CA ILE A 269 -6.97 -3.13 11.30
C ILE A 269 -7.52 -4.56 11.39
N ILE A 270 -8.67 -4.84 10.76
CA ILE A 270 -9.27 -6.18 10.77
C ILE A 270 -8.30 -7.21 10.18
N CYS A 271 -7.70 -6.91 9.03
CA CYS A 271 -6.68 -7.75 8.41
C CYS A 271 -5.55 -8.05 9.42
N VAL A 272 -4.90 -7.02 9.97
CA VAL A 272 -3.75 -7.18 10.90
C VAL A 272 -4.12 -8.03 12.11
N LEU A 273 -5.31 -7.83 12.69
CA LEU A 273 -5.79 -8.65 13.80
C LEU A 273 -6.04 -10.11 13.40
N VAL A 274 -6.56 -10.37 12.20
CA VAL A 274 -6.74 -11.72 11.65
C VAL A 274 -5.39 -12.41 11.45
N TYR A 275 -4.38 -11.73 10.91
CA TYR A 275 -3.02 -12.29 10.76
C TYR A 275 -2.43 -12.71 12.08
N ARG A 276 -2.56 -11.86 13.10
CA ARG A 276 -2.11 -12.19 14.45
C ARG A 276 -2.80 -13.46 14.95
N LYS A 277 -4.13 -13.54 14.85
CA LYS A 277 -4.90 -14.72 15.28
C LYS A 277 -4.44 -16.00 14.57
N ILE A 278 -4.21 -15.91 13.26
CA ILE A 278 -3.73 -17.03 12.44
C ILE A 278 -2.31 -17.42 12.85
N SER A 279 -1.43 -16.43 13.05
CA SER A 279 -0.05 -16.67 13.48
C SER A 279 -0.01 -17.34 14.86
N ASP A 280 -0.76 -16.81 15.83
CA ASP A 280 -0.89 -17.39 17.19
C ASP A 280 -1.42 -18.84 17.14
N ALA A 281 -2.44 -19.11 16.32
CA ALA A 281 -2.96 -20.45 16.12
C ALA A 281 -1.88 -21.42 15.59
N PHE A 282 -1.02 -20.96 14.68
CA PHE A 282 0.08 -21.76 14.14
C PHE A 282 1.26 -21.96 15.11
N TYR A 283 1.46 -21.09 16.10
CA TYR A 283 2.45 -21.28 17.16
C TYR A 283 1.98 -22.28 18.22
N ASN A 284 0.68 -22.36 18.46
CA ASN A 284 0.09 -23.22 19.48
C ASN A 284 -0.17 -24.66 19.00
N ILE A 285 0.17 -25.01 17.74
CA ILE A 285 0.19 -26.41 17.30
C ILE A 285 1.45 -27.04 17.90
N PRO A 286 1.33 -28.00 18.84
CA PRO A 286 2.49 -28.70 19.37
C PRO A 286 3.25 -29.31 18.19
N LYS A 287 4.57 -29.08 18.14
CA LYS A 287 5.43 -29.84 17.22
C LYS A 287 5.05 -31.30 17.42
N ARG A 288 4.49 -31.95 16.40
CA ARG A 288 4.28 -33.40 16.42
C ARG A 288 5.60 -33.98 16.90
N THR A 289 5.58 -34.56 18.09
CA THR A 289 6.63 -35.44 18.59
C THR A 289 6.97 -36.35 17.43
N THR A 290 8.23 -36.36 17.03
CA THR A 290 8.81 -37.40 16.18
C THR A 290 8.68 -38.71 16.94
N ILE A 291 7.48 -39.30 16.91
CA ILE A 291 7.23 -40.71 17.21
C ILE A 291 7.74 -41.46 15.99
N GLY A 292 9.06 -41.58 15.91
CA GLY A 292 9.76 -42.18 14.77
C GLY A 292 11.26 -42.34 15.01
N LYS A 293 11.70 -42.27 16.27
CA LYS A 293 13.11 -42.52 16.65
C LYS A 293 13.25 -43.42 17.88
N LYS A 294 12.17 -44.09 18.30
CA LYS A 294 12.18 -45.00 19.44
C LYS A 294 11.82 -46.45 19.07
N CYS A 295 11.73 -46.77 17.78
CA CYS A 295 11.57 -48.15 17.30
C CYS A 295 12.82 -48.68 16.56
N GLU A 296 13.88 -47.90 16.39
CA GLU A 296 15.14 -48.38 15.81
C GLU A 296 16.17 -48.83 16.86
N ASP A 297 16.06 -48.38 18.11
CA ASP A 297 17.03 -48.70 19.15
C ASP A 297 16.66 -49.92 20.03
N ASP A 298 15.46 -50.50 19.84
CA ASP A 298 15.00 -51.71 20.56
C ASP A 298 15.04 -52.99 19.69
N PHE A 299 15.65 -52.93 18.49
CA PHE A 299 15.83 -54.09 17.59
C PHE A 299 17.30 -54.47 17.35
N ILE A 300 18.24 -53.82 18.01
CA ILE A 300 19.66 -54.21 18.06
C ILE A 300 20.13 -54.16 19.52
N ALA A 301 19.77 -55.19 20.28
CA ALA A 301 20.45 -55.64 21.50
C ALA A 301 20.26 -57.15 21.63
#